data_AF-A0A368VLY7-F1
#
_entry.id   AF-A0A368VLY7-F1
#
_cell.length_a   1.000
_cell.length_b   1.000
_cell.length_c   1.000
_cell.angle_alpha   90.00
_cell.angle_beta   90.00
_cell.angle_gamma   90.00
#
_symmetry.space_group_name_H-M   'P 1'
#
loop_
_entity.id
_entity.type
_entity.pdbx_description
1 polymer ?
#
loop_
_entity_poly.entity_id
_entity_poly.type
_entity_poly.pdbx_seq_one_letter_code
_entity_poly.pdbx_strand_id
1 'polypeptide(L)'
;MTAVPLDAVGQLDVLAQTGLDTGGLRGWILDNLLPLLLLAVALLLLWLGGGKGDNAGVMRRVGGVFVALAIVGIAVSGAGVDIGTFIAGLFSTSGG
;
A
#
# COMPACT_ATOMS: atom_id res chain seq x y z
N MET A 1 30.55 -32.59 26.80
CA MET A 1 30.67 -31.42 25.90
C MET A 1 30.50 -31.95 24.48
N THR A 2 29.29 -31.90 23.94
CA THR A 2 29.00 -32.38 22.58
C THR A 2 29.44 -31.32 21.59
N ALA A 3 30.39 -31.65 20.72
CA ALA A 3 30.86 -30.73 19.68
C ALA A 3 29.69 -30.42 18.73
N VAL A 4 29.36 -29.14 18.55
CA VAL A 4 28.41 -28.71 17.52
C VAL A 4 29.09 -28.91 16.17
N PRO A 5 28.48 -29.66 15.25
CA PRO A 5 29.11 -29.97 13.98
C PRO A 5 29.09 -28.72 13.08
N LEU A 6 30.14 -28.55 12.27
CA LEU A 6 30.44 -27.29 11.54
C LEU A 6 29.37 -26.95 10.47
N ASP A 7 28.70 -27.98 9.96
CA ASP A 7 27.53 -27.92 9.09
C ASP A 7 26.31 -27.28 9.77
N ALA A 8 26.08 -27.56 11.06
CA ALA A 8 25.01 -26.94 11.82
C ALA A 8 25.25 -25.43 12.00
N VAL A 9 26.51 -25.01 12.17
CA VAL A 9 26.87 -23.58 12.27
C VAL A 9 26.70 -22.89 10.91
N GLY A 10 27.09 -23.54 9.81
CA GLY A 10 26.86 -23.04 8.46
C GLY A 10 25.37 -22.92 8.09
N GLN A 11 24.54 -23.87 8.54
CA GLN A 11 23.10 -23.83 8.33
C GLN A 11 22.42 -22.69 9.10
N LEU A 12 22.88 -22.42 10.33
CA LEU A 12 22.40 -21.28 11.12
C LEU A 12 22.78 -19.94 10.48
N ASP A 13 23.96 -19.84 9.88
CA ASP A 13 24.42 -18.65 9.15
C ASP A 13 23.60 -18.42 7.87
N VAL A 14 23.28 -19.47 7.10
CA VAL A 14 22.39 -19.37 5.92
C VAL A 14 20.98 -18.95 6.31
N LEU A 15 20.42 -19.47 7.41
CA LEU A 15 19.11 -19.07 7.92
C LEU A 15 19.11 -17.63 8.46
N ALA A 16 20.22 -17.17 9.04
CA ALA A 16 20.38 -15.79 9.51
C ALA A 16 20.60 -14.80 8.35
N GLN A 17 21.27 -15.22 7.28
CA GLN A 17 21.48 -14.45 6.04
C GLN A 17 20.25 -14.40 5.15
N THR A 18 19.37 -15.39 5.25
CA THR A 18 18.01 -15.37 4.68
C THR A 18 17.11 -14.50 5.57
N GLY A 19 17.55 -13.26 5.78
CA GLY A 19 16.94 -12.29 6.67
C GLY A 19 15.44 -12.21 6.43
N LEU A 20 14.70 -12.01 7.52
CA LEU A 20 13.23 -11.97 7.55
C LEU A 20 12.66 -11.18 6.36
N ASP A 21 12.33 -11.90 5.29
CA ASP A 21 11.82 -11.28 4.06
C ASP A 21 10.32 -11.07 4.21
N THR A 22 9.89 -9.83 4.01
CA THR A 22 8.48 -9.48 4.01
C THR A 22 7.87 -9.60 2.61
N GLY A 23 8.63 -10.02 1.61
CA GLY A 23 8.18 -10.22 0.23
C GLY A 23 6.95 -11.12 0.12
N GLY A 24 6.92 -12.25 0.84
CA GLY A 24 5.77 -13.15 0.86
C GLY A 24 4.51 -12.53 1.47
N LEU A 25 4.66 -11.78 2.58
CA LEU A 25 3.55 -11.05 3.20
C LEU A 25 3.06 -9.89 2.31
N ARG A 26 4.00 -9.14 1.71
CA ARG A 26 3.70 -8.07 0.76
C ARG A 26 2.94 -8.61 -0.45
N GLY A 27 3.40 -9.70 -1.05
CA GLY A 27 2.72 -10.36 -2.16
C GLY A 27 1.31 -10.80 -1.78
N TRP A 28 1.15 -11.49 -0.65
CA TRP A 28 -0.17 -11.91 -0.15
C TRP A 28 -1.12 -10.71 0.04
N ILE A 29 -0.64 -9.60 0.61
CA ILE A 29 -1.42 -8.36 0.77
C ILE A 29 -1.83 -7.80 -0.60
N LEU A 30 -0.89 -7.67 -1.54
CA LEU A 30 -1.14 -7.08 -2.85
C LEU A 30 -2.09 -7.93 -3.71
N ASP A 31 -1.98 -9.25 -3.64
CA ASP A 31 -2.76 -10.16 -4.49
C ASP A 31 -4.15 -10.51 -3.93
N ASN A 32 -4.36 -10.34 -2.62
CA ASN A 32 -5.61 -10.74 -1.96
C ASN A 32 -6.28 -9.58 -1.21
N LEU A 33 -5.59 -9.07 -0.19
CA LEU A 33 -6.18 -8.11 0.75
C LEU A 33 -6.50 -6.78 0.07
N LEU A 34 -5.60 -6.30 -0.81
CA LEU A 34 -5.77 -5.06 -1.52
C LEU A 34 -6.99 -5.12 -2.49
N PRO A 35 -7.14 -6.13 -3.38
CA PRO A 35 -8.36 -6.31 -4.17
C PRO A 35 -9.64 -6.40 -3.34
N LEU A 36 -9.61 -7.13 -2.21
CA LEU A 36 -10.76 -7.26 -1.30
C LEU A 36 -11.17 -5.92 -0.70
N LEU A 37 -10.21 -5.10 -0.27
CA LEU A 37 -10.47 -3.76 0.24
C LEU A 37 -11.07 -2.84 -0.83
N LEU A 38 -10.55 -2.88 -2.05
CA LEU A 38 -11.10 -2.12 -3.18
C LEU A 38 -12.56 -2.53 -3.46
N LEU A 39 -12.84 -3.84 -3.44
CA LEU A 39 -14.20 -4.36 -3.59
C LEU A 39 -15.11 -3.91 -2.44
N ALA A 40 -14.66 -4.01 -1.19
CA ALA A 40 -15.43 -3.58 -0.02
C ALA A 40 -15.78 -2.09 -0.11
N VAL A 41 -14.83 -1.25 -0.51
CA VAL A 41 -15.03 0.18 -0.75
C VAL A 41 -16.02 0.43 -1.88
N ALA A 42 -15.91 -0.30 -3.00
CA ALA A 42 -16.84 -0.18 -4.13
C ALA A 42 -18.28 -0.55 -3.73
N LEU A 43 -18.45 -1.64 -2.95
CA LEU A 43 -19.75 -2.05 -2.42
C LEU A 43 -20.30 -1.03 -1.41
N LEU A 44 -19.44 -0.46 -0.58
CA LEU A 44 -19.83 0.59 0.37
C LEU A 44 -20.29 1.86 -0.35
N LEU A 45 -19.62 2.25 -1.43
CA LEU A 45 -20.07 3.35 -2.29
C LEU A 45 -21.39 3.04 -2.99
N LEU A 46 -21.57 1.81 -3.50
CA LEU A 46 -22.83 1.37 -4.09
C LEU A 46 -23.98 1.41 -3.07
N TRP A 47 -23.73 0.94 -1.85
CA TRP A 47 -24.70 0.94 -0.76
C TRP A 47 -25.07 2.37 -0.31
N LEU A 48 -24.09 3.27 -0.25
CA LEU A 48 -24.30 4.69 0.03
C LEU A 48 -25.08 5.42 -1.08
N GLY A 49 -24.89 5.05 -2.34
CA GLY A 49 -25.53 5.68 -3.50
C GLY A 49 -26.95 5.17 -3.80
N GLY A 50 -27.29 3.94 -3.39
CA GLY A 50 -28.56 3.30 -3.72
C GLY A 50 -29.77 3.81 -2.93
N GLY A 51 -29.57 4.49 -1.81
CA GLY A 51 -30.63 4.97 -0.94
C GLY A 51 -30.88 6.47 -1.07
N LYS A 52 -31.93 6.87 -1.80
CA LYS A 52 -32.67 8.14 -1.63
C LYS A 52 -32.26 9.43 -2.36
N GLY A 53 -31.34 9.43 -3.33
CA GLY A 53 -31.16 10.59 -4.23
C GLY A 53 -30.58 11.86 -3.60
N ASP A 54 -29.95 11.75 -2.42
CA ASP A 54 -29.11 12.80 -1.85
C ASP A 54 -27.71 12.76 -2.49
N ASN A 55 -27.61 13.37 -3.67
CA ASN A 55 -26.37 13.41 -4.44
C ASN A 55 -25.27 14.23 -3.75
N ALA A 56 -25.62 15.14 -2.83
CA ALA A 56 -24.65 15.94 -2.09
C ALA A 56 -23.96 15.12 -0.98
N GLY A 57 -24.75 14.34 -0.24
CA GLY A 57 -24.24 13.40 0.77
C GLY A 57 -23.37 12.30 0.17
N VAL A 58 -23.73 11.80 -1.03
CA VAL A 58 -22.98 10.77 -1.76
C VAL A 58 -21.66 11.30 -2.29
N MET A 59 -21.64 12.48 -2.94
CA MET A 59 -20.40 13.04 -3.50
C MET A 59 -19.34 13.33 -2.45
N ARG A 60 -19.74 13.73 -1.24
CA ARG A 60 -18.79 13.92 -0.13
C ARG A 60 -18.09 12.62 0.28
N ARG A 61 -18.78 11.49 0.17
CA ARG A 61 -18.25 10.16 0.53
C ARG A 61 -17.43 9.56 -0.62
N VAL A 62 -17.91 9.69 -1.85
CA VAL A 62 -17.19 9.28 -3.07
C VAL A 62 -15.86 10.02 -3.20
N GLY A 63 -15.84 11.34 -2.95
CA GLY A 63 -14.59 12.12 -2.95
C GLY A 63 -13.57 11.60 -1.94
N GLY A 64 -13.99 11.30 -0.71
CA GLY A 64 -13.12 10.74 0.32
C GLY A 64 -12.55 9.37 -0.05
N VAL A 65 -13.38 8.51 -0.66
CA VAL A 65 -12.93 7.22 -1.18
C VAL A 65 -11.90 7.39 -2.29
N PHE A 66 -12.14 8.25 -3.26
CA PHE A 66 -11.21 8.50 -4.37
C PHE A 66 -9.83 8.94 -3.88
N VAL A 67 -9.78 9.80 -2.86
CA VAL A 67 -8.52 10.23 -2.22
C VAL A 67 -7.80 9.06 -1.55
N ALA A 68 -8.52 8.23 -0.79
CA ALA A 68 -7.93 7.06 -0.14
C ALA A 68 -7.35 6.07 -1.17
N LEU A 69 -8.07 5.85 -2.28
CA LEU A 69 -7.60 5.00 -3.37
C LEU A 69 -6.35 5.56 -4.07
N ALA A 70 -6.30 6.87 -4.29
CA ALA A 70 -5.14 7.53 -4.87
C ALA A 70 -3.89 7.37 -3.99
N ILE A 71 -4.03 7.54 -2.67
CA ILE A 71 -2.91 7.37 -1.71
C ILE A 71 -2.38 5.93 -1.76
N VAL A 72 -3.27 4.94 -1.75
CA VAL A 72 -2.88 3.53 -1.84
C VAL A 72 -2.19 3.24 -3.18
N GLY A 73 -2.71 3.76 -4.30
CA GLY A 73 -2.09 3.62 -5.61
C GLY A 73 -0.67 4.21 -5.68
N ILE A 74 -0.45 5.38 -5.07
CA ILE A 74 0.86 6.03 -5.00
C ILE A 74 1.83 5.21 -4.12
N ALA A 75 1.35 4.68 -2.99
CA ALA A 75 2.16 3.86 -2.10
C ALA A 75 2.58 2.52 -2.74
N VAL A 76 1.70 1.88 -3.51
CA VAL A 76 1.96 0.59 -4.16
C VAL A 76 2.86 0.75 -5.40
N SER A 77 2.64 1.80 -6.19
CA SER A 77 3.40 2.04 -7.44
C SER A 77 4.81 2.56 -7.20
N GLY A 78 5.10 3.13 -6.03
CA GLY A 78 6.37 3.80 -5.77
C GLY A 78 6.49 5.19 -6.42
N ALA A 79 5.43 5.67 -7.08
CA ALA A 79 5.40 6.97 -7.78
C ALA A 79 5.46 8.19 -6.83
N GLY A 80 5.45 7.97 -5.51
CA GLY A 80 5.41 9.05 -4.51
C GLY A 80 6.62 9.99 -4.57
N VAL A 81 7.80 9.47 -4.93
CA VAL A 81 9.02 10.29 -5.06
C VAL A 81 8.90 11.24 -6.25
N ASP A 82 8.54 10.73 -7.43
CA ASP A 82 8.42 11.53 -8.65
C ASP A 82 7.35 12.62 -8.51
N ILE A 83 6.21 12.29 -7.89
CA ILE A 83 5.13 13.25 -7.60
C ILE A 83 5.62 14.31 -6.59
N GLY A 84 6.34 13.91 -5.54
CA GLY A 84 6.89 14.83 -4.54
C GLY A 84 7.92 15.79 -5.14
N THR A 85 8.81 15.28 -6.00
CA THR A 85 9.80 16.09 -6.71
C THR A 85 9.13 17.08 -7.67
N PHE A 86 8.09 16.66 -8.41
CA PHE A 86 7.30 17.55 -9.26
C PHE A 86 6.67 18.70 -8.46
N ILE A 87 5.98 18.38 -7.35
CA ILE A 87 5.32 19.39 -6.50
C ILE A 87 6.35 20.33 -5.86
N ALA A 88 7.46 19.81 -5.36
CA ALA A 88 8.56 20.63 -4.83
C ALA A 88 9.13 21.57 -5.91
N GLY A 89 9.16 21.13 -7.17
CA GLY A 89 9.52 21.94 -8.34
C GLY A 89 8.62 23.18 -8.53
N LEU A 90 7.33 23.07 -8.23
CA LEU A 90 6.36 24.17 -8.40
C LEU A 90 6.61 25.35 -7.46
N PHE A 91 7.17 25.10 -6.27
CA PHE A 91 7.45 26.13 -5.25
C PHE A 91 8.93 26.54 -5.18
N SER A 92 9.83 25.70 -5.70
CA SER A 92 11.26 26.05 -5.81
C SER A 92 11.55 26.96 -7.00
N THR A 93 10.66 27.03 -7.99
CA THR A 93 10.78 27.97 -9.13
C THR A 93 10.21 29.37 -8.84
N SER A 94 9.44 29.56 -7.76
CA SER A 94 8.81 30.85 -7.42
C SER A 94 9.64 31.74 -6.48
N GLY A 95 10.92 31.43 -6.28
CA GLY A 95 11.82 32.13 -5.35
C GLY A 95 12.95 32.93 -6.02
N GLY A 96 12.82 33.27 -7.32
CA GLY A 96 13.76 34.10 -8.08
C GLY A 96 13.24 35.50 -8.31
#